data_AF-A0A1W1EE62-F1
#
_entry.id   AF-A0A1W1EE62-F1
#
_cell.length_a   1.000
_cell.length_b   1.000
_cell.length_c   1.000
_cell.angle_alpha   90.00
_cell.angle_beta   90.00
_cell.angle_gamma   90.00
#
_symmetry.space_group_name_H-M   'P 1'
#
loop_
_entity.id
_entity.type
_entity.pdbx_description
1 polymer ?
#
loop_
_entity_poly.entity_id
_entity_poly.type
_entity_poly.pdbx_seq_one_letter_code
_entity_poly.pdbx_strand_id
1 'polypeptide(L)'
;MYIEMKQKDIRVLKEKLWLKNAKKCPVLGKVIALDKMVLDHAHKRNDEVYSPTKGVVREALDKRANAILGKLENALKRTGLGYEEDFDLPTFLRNAADYFEKGAYVDEEGNMYVHPSEVPKEPKLSKSNYNKLKKLYDKEPFTAKRKGQKKKPMPDFPASKKLTKTLKVLFEKYDISPYN
;
A
#
# COMPACT_ATOMS: atom_id res chain seq x y z
N MET A 1 1.46 10.39 -42.49
CA MET A 1 0.13 10.98 -42.73
C MET A 1 -0.75 10.62 -41.55
N TYR A 2 -1.32 11.60 -40.85
CA TYR A 2 -2.21 11.36 -39.70
C TYR A 2 -3.65 11.67 -40.11
N ILE A 3 -4.60 10.86 -39.64
CA ILE A 3 -6.03 11.05 -39.91
C ILE A 3 -6.69 11.48 -38.61
N GLU A 4 -7.29 12.68 -38.60
CA GLU A 4 -8.02 13.18 -37.44
C GLU A 4 -9.42 12.57 -37.40
N MET A 5 -9.75 11.91 -36.29
CA MET A 5 -11.03 11.23 -36.10
C MET A 5 -12.04 12.13 -35.41
N LYS A 6 -13.32 12.02 -35.79
CA LYS A 6 -14.44 12.60 -35.03
C LYS A 6 -14.91 11.61 -33.97
N GLN A 7 -15.65 12.11 -32.98
CA GLN A 7 -16.17 11.30 -31.87
C GLN A 7 -17.02 10.09 -32.32
N LYS A 8 -17.74 10.22 -33.46
CA LYS A 8 -18.49 9.11 -34.07
C LYS A 8 -17.59 7.97 -34.58
N ASP A 9 -16.38 8.30 -35.03
CA ASP A 9 -15.45 7.34 -35.62
C ASP A 9 -14.78 6.48 -34.53
N ILE A 10 -14.75 6.98 -33.28
CA ILE A 10 -14.21 6.26 -32.12
C ILE A 10 -14.95 4.93 -31.92
N ARG A 11 -16.29 4.93 -32.01
CA ARG A 11 -17.08 3.70 -31.81
C ARG A 11 -16.76 2.66 -32.89
N VAL A 12 -16.66 3.10 -34.14
CA VAL A 12 -16.38 2.25 -35.30
C VAL A 12 -14.98 1.63 -35.20
N LEU A 13 -13.97 2.46 -34.89
CA LEU A 13 -12.60 1.96 -34.75
C LEU A 13 -12.46 1.04 -33.53
N LYS A 14 -13.07 1.40 -32.41
CA LYS A 14 -13.06 0.56 -31.19
C LYS A 14 -13.65 -0.82 -31.46
N GLU A 15 -14.78 -0.90 -32.16
CA GLU A 15 -15.41 -2.16 -32.52
C GLU A 15 -14.53 -3.00 -33.48
N LYS A 16 -13.93 -2.36 -34.47
CA LYS A 16 -12.98 -3.01 -35.39
C LYS A 16 -11.79 -3.62 -34.66
N LEU A 17 -11.17 -2.87 -33.75
CA LEU A 17 -10.03 -3.33 -32.94
C LEU A 17 -10.43 -4.44 -31.96
N TRP A 18 -11.61 -4.31 -31.34
CA TRP A 18 -12.16 -5.34 -30.46
C TRP A 18 -12.39 -6.68 -31.18
N LEU A 19 -12.94 -6.65 -32.39
CA LEU A 19 -13.10 -7.85 -33.22
C LEU A 19 -11.75 -8.43 -33.66
N LYS A 20 -10.80 -7.57 -34.05
CA LYS A 20 -9.43 -7.98 -34.41
C LYS A 20 -8.72 -8.72 -33.27
N ASN A 21 -8.95 -8.32 -32.02
CA ASN A 21 -8.39 -8.96 -30.83
C ASN A 21 -9.23 -10.13 -30.31
N ALA A 22 -10.08 -10.74 -31.13
CA ALA A 22 -10.97 -11.84 -30.76
C ALA A 22 -11.81 -11.53 -29.50
N LYS A 23 -12.27 -10.28 -29.37
CA LYS A 23 -13.04 -9.75 -28.24
C LYS A 23 -12.28 -9.75 -26.90
N LYS A 24 -10.96 -9.92 -26.92
CA LYS A 24 -10.10 -9.92 -25.74
C LYS A 24 -9.45 -8.55 -25.54
N CYS A 25 -9.18 -8.22 -24.27
CA CYS A 25 -8.32 -7.11 -23.91
C CYS A 25 -6.85 -7.56 -24.04
N PRO A 26 -6.03 -6.91 -24.89
CA PRO A 26 -4.62 -7.23 -25.05
C PRO A 26 -3.80 -7.23 -23.75
N VAL A 27 -4.12 -6.33 -22.81
CA VAL A 27 -3.37 -6.18 -21.55
C VAL A 27 -3.82 -7.22 -20.51
N LEU A 28 -5.11 -7.52 -20.44
CA LEU A 28 -5.65 -8.44 -19.43
C LEU A 28 -5.73 -9.90 -19.92
N GLY A 29 -5.61 -10.15 -21.23
CA GLY A 29 -5.78 -11.47 -21.86
C GLY A 29 -7.21 -12.04 -21.80
N LYS A 30 -8.18 -11.29 -21.28
CA LYS A 30 -9.55 -11.76 -21.00
C LYS A 30 -10.55 -11.27 -22.04
N VAL A 31 -11.58 -12.07 -22.32
CA VAL A 31 -12.73 -11.67 -23.14
C VAL A 31 -13.55 -10.64 -22.39
N ILE A 32 -13.80 -9.49 -23.02
CA ILE A 32 -14.48 -8.35 -22.38
C ILE A 32 -15.46 -7.76 -23.38
N ALA A 33 -16.66 -7.41 -22.90
CA ALA A 33 -17.71 -6.82 -23.73
C ALA A 33 -17.34 -5.40 -24.21
N LEU A 34 -17.82 -5.02 -25.41
CA LEU A 34 -17.44 -3.78 -26.10
C LEU A 34 -17.79 -2.50 -25.32
N ASP A 35 -18.86 -2.54 -24.52
CA ASP A 35 -19.31 -1.46 -23.63
C ASP A 35 -18.31 -1.16 -22.50
N LYS A 36 -17.54 -2.18 -22.08
CA LYS A 36 -16.47 -2.08 -21.07
C LYS A 36 -15.11 -1.74 -21.67
N MET A 37 -15.01 -1.68 -23.00
CA MET A 37 -13.79 -1.26 -23.71
C MET A 37 -13.77 0.26 -23.96
N VAL A 38 -12.57 0.81 -24.00
CA VAL A 38 -12.23 2.18 -24.43
C VAL A 38 -11.16 2.14 -25.51
N LEU A 39 -11.08 3.21 -26.29
CA LEU A 39 -10.04 3.40 -27.28
C LEU A 39 -8.85 4.10 -26.60
N ASP A 40 -7.78 3.35 -26.36
CA ASP A 40 -6.54 3.87 -25.78
C ASP A 40 -5.75 4.67 -26.82
N HIS A 41 -5.01 5.67 -26.36
CA HIS A 41 -4.19 6.53 -27.21
C HIS A 41 -2.96 7.02 -26.47
N ALA A 42 -1.90 7.27 -27.22
CA ALA A 42 -0.72 7.89 -26.67
C ALA A 42 -1.03 9.35 -26.31
N HIS A 43 -0.96 9.68 -25.02
CA HIS A 43 -1.22 11.05 -24.56
C HIS A 43 -0.24 12.04 -25.18
N LYS A 44 -0.78 13.20 -25.57
CA LYS A 44 -0.09 14.33 -26.18
C LYS A 44 -0.52 15.59 -25.42
N ARG A 45 0.38 16.54 -25.21
CA ARG A 45 -0.01 17.89 -24.76
C ARG A 45 -0.53 18.72 -25.95
N ASN A 46 -1.33 19.74 -25.68
CA ASN A 46 -1.96 20.53 -26.74
C ASN A 46 -0.95 21.22 -27.69
N ASP A 47 0.22 21.56 -27.17
CA ASP A 47 1.35 22.21 -27.86
C ASP A 47 2.26 21.23 -28.62
N GLU A 48 2.14 19.93 -28.39
CA GLU A 48 3.01 18.93 -29.03
C GLU A 48 2.50 18.53 -30.43
N VAL A 49 3.42 18.24 -31.36
CA VAL A 49 3.09 17.74 -32.69
C VAL A 49 2.73 16.24 -32.62
N TYR A 50 1.90 15.76 -33.56
CA TYR A 50 1.63 14.33 -33.70
C TYR A 50 2.91 13.56 -34.01
N SER A 51 3.10 12.44 -33.31
CA SER A 51 4.20 11.51 -33.56
C SER A 51 3.68 10.07 -33.41
N PRO A 52 4.42 9.04 -33.86
CA PRO A 52 4.07 7.64 -33.59
C PRO A 52 3.91 7.30 -32.10
N THR A 53 4.40 8.17 -31.21
CA THR A 53 4.34 8.02 -29.75
C THR A 53 3.46 9.08 -29.08
N LYS A 54 2.82 10.00 -29.84
CA LYS A 54 2.04 11.13 -29.31
C LYS A 54 0.80 11.42 -30.16
N GLY A 55 -0.37 11.34 -29.54
CA GLY A 55 -1.66 11.68 -30.16
C GLY A 55 -2.23 10.61 -31.10
N VAL A 56 -1.66 9.39 -31.09
CA VAL A 56 -2.10 8.27 -31.93
C VAL A 56 -2.84 7.22 -31.12
N VAL A 57 -3.86 6.62 -31.73
CA VAL A 57 -4.60 5.48 -31.15
C VAL A 57 -3.67 4.28 -31.03
N ARG A 58 -3.69 3.62 -29.87
CA ARG A 58 -2.94 2.39 -29.63
C ARG A 58 -3.81 1.18 -29.89
N GLU A 59 -4.82 0.95 -29.06
CA GLU A 59 -5.64 -0.26 -29.14
C GLU A 59 -6.98 -0.09 -28.41
N ALA A 60 -7.89 -1.07 -28.54
CA ALA A 60 -9.08 -1.14 -27.67
C ALA A 60 -8.77 -1.94 -26.38
N LEU A 61 -8.91 -1.29 -25.22
CA LEU A 61 -8.57 -1.85 -23.90
C LEU A 61 -9.75 -1.81 -22.92
N ASP A 62 -9.72 -2.65 -21.89
CA ASP A 62 -10.65 -2.54 -20.75
C ASP A 62 -10.50 -1.17 -20.08
N LYS A 63 -11.62 -0.53 -19.74
CA LYS A 63 -11.68 0.77 -19.07
C LYS A 63 -10.77 0.87 -17.85
N ARG A 64 -10.69 -0.19 -17.03
CA ARG A 64 -9.89 -0.21 -15.80
C ARG A 64 -8.41 -0.37 -16.13
N ALA A 65 -8.07 -1.26 -17.08
CA ALA A 65 -6.70 -1.41 -17.55
C ALA A 65 -6.15 -0.09 -18.09
N ASN A 66 -6.93 0.60 -18.93
CA ASN A 66 -6.61 1.93 -19.45
C ASN A 66 -6.36 2.95 -18.32
N ALA A 67 -7.25 2.98 -17.32
CA ALA A 67 -7.12 3.89 -16.19
C ALA A 67 -5.88 3.60 -15.32
N ILE A 68 -5.51 2.34 -15.13
CA ILE A 68 -4.31 1.94 -14.39
C ILE A 68 -3.05 2.35 -15.15
N LEU A 69 -2.98 2.07 -16.46
CA LEU A 69 -1.84 2.45 -17.30
C LEU A 69 -1.63 3.97 -17.31
N GLY A 70 -2.71 4.75 -17.45
CA GLY A 70 -2.62 6.21 -17.37
C GLY A 70 -2.15 6.72 -16.00
N LYS A 71 -2.57 6.07 -14.90
CA LYS A 71 -2.09 6.41 -13.54
C LYS A 71 -0.61 6.08 -13.37
N LEU A 72 -0.18 4.93 -13.88
CA LEU A 72 1.22 4.50 -13.85
C LEU A 72 2.12 5.45 -14.62
N GLU A 73 1.78 5.76 -15.88
CA GLU A 73 2.51 6.73 -16.71
C GLU A 73 2.64 8.10 -16.00
N ASN A 74 1.55 8.58 -15.40
CA ASN A 74 1.54 9.85 -14.67
C ASN A 74 2.34 9.81 -13.36
N ALA A 75 2.27 8.71 -12.61
CA ALA A 75 3.05 8.54 -11.39
C ALA A 75 4.55 8.55 -11.70
N LEU A 76 4.98 7.83 -12.73
CA LEU A 76 6.38 7.80 -13.16
C LEU A 76 6.90 9.17 -13.58
N LYS A 77 6.12 9.94 -14.35
CA LYS A 77 6.46 11.33 -14.67
C LYS A 77 6.62 12.21 -13.43
N ARG A 78 5.88 11.94 -12.35
CA ARG A 78 6.00 12.69 -11.09
C ARG A 78 7.22 12.31 -10.26
N THR A 79 7.74 11.10 -10.42
CA THR A 79 8.96 10.65 -9.71
C THR A 79 10.26 11.23 -10.29
N GLY A 80 10.22 11.82 -11.49
CA GLY A 80 11.41 12.29 -12.21
C GLY A 80 12.02 11.23 -13.12
N LEU A 81 11.87 9.94 -12.78
CA LEU A 81 12.41 8.81 -13.53
C LEU A 81 11.97 8.78 -15.00
N GLY A 82 10.74 9.21 -15.29
CA GLY A 82 10.21 9.26 -16.65
C GLY A 82 10.85 10.32 -17.56
N TYR A 83 11.78 11.15 -17.07
CA TYR A 83 12.53 12.14 -17.85
C TYR A 83 13.99 11.77 -18.07
N GLU A 84 14.45 10.64 -17.51
CA GLU A 84 15.82 10.15 -17.74
C GLU A 84 15.97 9.63 -19.18
N GLU A 85 17.09 9.94 -19.84
CA GLU A 85 17.31 9.58 -21.25
C GLU A 85 17.36 8.06 -21.47
N ASP A 86 17.88 7.32 -20.49
CA ASP A 86 18.03 5.87 -20.54
C ASP A 86 16.80 5.11 -20.01
N PHE A 87 15.72 5.81 -19.65
CA PHE A 87 14.54 5.18 -19.07
C PHE A 87 13.51 4.78 -20.13
N ASP A 88 13.33 3.46 -20.29
CA ASP A 88 12.27 2.87 -21.13
C ASP A 88 11.19 2.20 -20.26
N LEU A 89 9.96 2.73 -20.32
CA LEU A 89 8.83 2.24 -19.53
C LEU A 89 8.50 0.75 -19.79
N PRO A 90 8.36 0.27 -21.04
CA PRO A 90 8.18 -1.15 -21.32
C PRO A 90 9.26 -2.04 -20.69
N THR A 91 10.53 -1.68 -20.81
CA THR A 91 11.64 -2.45 -20.22
C THR A 91 11.59 -2.43 -18.71
N PHE A 92 11.32 -1.28 -18.10
CA PHE A 92 11.09 -1.16 -16.66
C PHE A 92 9.97 -2.09 -16.17
N LEU A 93 8.83 -2.15 -16.87
CA LEU A 93 7.70 -3.00 -16.46
C LEU A 93 7.99 -4.49 -16.59
N ARG A 94 8.79 -4.90 -17.59
CA ARG A 94 9.26 -6.29 -17.69
C ARG A 94 10.20 -6.63 -16.54
N ASN A 95 11.20 -5.78 -16.28
CA ASN A 95 12.13 -5.96 -15.17
C ASN A 95 11.41 -5.96 -13.81
N ALA A 96 10.36 -5.14 -13.66
CA ALA A 96 9.54 -5.13 -12.46
C ALA A 96 8.73 -6.44 -12.31
N ALA A 97 8.19 -6.98 -13.40
CA ALA A 97 7.53 -8.28 -13.38
C ALA A 97 8.53 -9.38 -12.95
N ASP A 98 9.71 -9.43 -13.57
CA ASP A 98 10.77 -10.38 -13.21
C ASP A 98 11.20 -10.25 -11.74
N TYR A 99 11.31 -9.01 -11.24
CA TYR A 99 11.60 -8.73 -9.83
C TYR A 99 10.54 -9.29 -8.89
N PHE A 100 9.25 -9.11 -9.21
CA PHE A 100 8.16 -9.67 -8.41
C PHE A 100 8.13 -11.20 -8.47
N GLU A 101 8.43 -11.80 -9.63
CA GLU A 101 8.49 -13.24 -9.81
C GLU A 101 9.68 -13.88 -9.09
N LYS A 102 10.81 -13.18 -8.98
CA LYS A 102 11.99 -13.63 -8.22
C LYS A 102 11.70 -13.86 -6.73
N GLY A 103 10.72 -13.14 -6.17
CA GLY A 103 10.30 -13.30 -4.79
C GLY A 103 11.29 -12.72 -3.76
N ALA A 104 11.18 -13.19 -2.52
CA ALA A 104 12.00 -12.70 -1.42
C ALA A 104 13.47 -13.13 -1.59
N TYR A 105 14.39 -12.28 -1.11
CA TYR A 105 15.78 -12.68 -0.98
C TYR A 105 15.92 -13.83 0.03
N VAL A 106 16.66 -14.86 -0.36
CA VAL A 106 17.01 -16.03 0.44
C VAL A 106 18.53 -16.11 0.46
N ASP A 107 19.13 -16.15 1.65
CA ASP A 107 20.58 -16.30 1.78
C ASP A 107 21.05 -17.74 1.55
N GLU A 108 22.36 -17.97 1.66
CA GLU A 108 22.99 -19.29 1.46
C GLU A 108 22.49 -20.34 2.46
N GLU A 109 21.92 -19.90 3.58
CA GLU A 109 21.39 -20.75 4.66
C GLU A 109 19.87 -20.96 4.55
N GLY A 110 19.20 -20.34 3.57
CA GLY A 110 17.76 -20.47 3.39
C GLY A 110 16.92 -19.46 4.20
N ASN A 111 17.53 -18.47 4.84
CA ASN A 111 16.81 -17.49 5.66
C ASN A 111 16.22 -16.37 4.80
N MET A 112 15.04 -15.92 5.19
CA MET A 112 14.38 -14.71 4.65
C MET A 112 14.42 -13.60 5.69
N TYR A 113 14.81 -12.40 5.25
CA TYR A 113 14.91 -11.24 6.13
C TYR A 113 13.60 -10.46 6.15
N VAL A 114 13.08 -10.20 7.36
CA VAL A 114 11.90 -9.36 7.57
C VAL A 114 12.34 -7.91 7.76
N HIS A 115 11.73 -6.98 7.02
CA HIS A 115 12.04 -5.56 7.17
C HIS A 115 11.64 -5.05 8.58
N PRO A 116 12.46 -4.25 9.28
CA PRO A 116 12.19 -3.79 10.65
C PRO A 116 10.84 -3.08 10.87
N SER A 117 10.27 -2.44 9.84
CA SER A 117 8.94 -1.80 9.94
C SER A 117 7.79 -2.79 10.06
N GLU A 118 7.97 -3.99 9.52
CA GLU A 118 6.98 -5.07 9.50
C GLU A 118 7.07 -5.93 10.76
N VAL A 119 8.14 -5.78 11.55
CA VAL A 119 8.28 -6.45 12.83
C VAL A 119 7.12 -6.02 13.74
N PRO A 120 6.35 -6.98 14.29
CA PRO A 120 5.24 -6.69 15.17
C PRO A 120 5.69 -5.75 16.29
N LYS A 121 5.06 -4.58 16.38
CA LYS A 121 5.36 -3.60 17.42
C LYS A 121 4.87 -4.14 18.76
N GLU A 122 5.67 -3.98 19.81
CA GLU A 122 5.30 -4.37 21.16
C GLU A 122 3.92 -3.78 21.54
N PRO A 123 3.01 -4.58 22.13
CA PRO A 123 1.70 -4.10 22.51
C PRO A 123 1.85 -2.96 23.52
N LYS A 124 1.10 -1.88 23.28
CA LYS A 124 1.10 -0.71 24.16
C LYS A 124 0.31 -1.02 25.43
N LEU A 125 0.81 -0.55 26.57
CA LEU A 125 0.12 -0.66 27.85
C LEU A 125 -1.29 -0.02 27.75
N SER A 126 -2.31 -0.78 28.12
CA SER A 126 -3.69 -0.30 28.07
C SER A 126 -3.96 0.69 29.21
N LYS A 127 -4.38 1.92 28.85
CA LYS A 127 -4.82 2.93 29.83
C LYS A 127 -6.05 2.45 30.62
N SER A 128 -6.89 1.62 30.00
CA SER A 128 -8.07 1.03 30.66
C SER A 128 -7.66 0.04 31.75
N ASN A 129 -6.76 -0.90 31.44
CA ASN A 129 -6.29 -1.88 32.41
C ASN A 129 -5.44 -1.23 33.51
N TYR A 130 -4.66 -0.19 33.19
CA TYR A 130 -4.00 0.64 34.20
C TYR A 130 -4.99 1.34 35.14
N ASN A 131 -6.10 1.87 34.62
CA ASN A 131 -7.12 2.51 35.46
C ASN A 131 -7.86 1.50 36.35
N LYS A 132 -8.07 0.25 35.87
CA LYS A 132 -8.60 -0.85 36.71
C LYS A 132 -7.62 -1.19 37.83
N LEU A 133 -6.35 -1.34 37.49
CA LEU A 133 -5.26 -1.58 38.44
C LEU A 133 -5.19 -0.46 39.49
N LYS A 134 -5.25 0.82 39.07
CA LYS A 134 -5.26 1.97 39.98
C LYS A 134 -6.44 1.92 40.96
N LYS A 135 -7.66 1.60 40.48
CA LYS A 135 -8.84 1.47 41.35
C LYS A 135 -8.69 0.35 42.38
N LEU A 136 -8.13 -0.80 41.99
CA LEU A 136 -7.88 -1.91 42.92
C LEU A 136 -6.77 -1.57 43.91
N TYR A 137 -5.70 -0.94 43.42
CA TYR A 137 -4.59 -0.48 44.25
C TYR A 137 -5.08 0.53 45.29
N ASP A 138 -5.89 1.52 44.91
CA ASP A 138 -6.42 2.53 45.83
C ASP A 138 -7.36 1.92 46.88
N LYS A 139 -8.17 0.92 46.51
CA LYS A 139 -9.10 0.20 47.40
C LYS A 139 -8.42 -0.80 48.35
N GLU A 140 -7.18 -1.23 48.08
CA GLU A 140 -6.49 -2.19 48.96
C GLU A 140 -6.22 -1.54 50.34
N PRO A 141 -6.73 -2.14 51.45
CA PRO A 141 -6.50 -1.63 52.78
C PRO A 141 -5.01 -1.71 53.09
N PHE A 142 -4.39 -0.56 53.35
CA PHE A 142 -2.96 -0.50 53.65
C PHE A 142 -2.72 -0.79 55.13
N THR A 143 -2.24 -1.99 55.44
CA THR A 143 -1.76 -2.34 56.78
C THR A 143 -0.30 -1.94 56.90
N ALA A 144 -0.01 -0.88 57.66
CA ALA A 144 1.35 -0.45 57.94
C ALA A 144 2.09 -1.51 58.77
N LYS A 145 3.14 -2.14 58.22
CA LYS A 145 3.96 -3.12 58.96
C LYS A 145 5.00 -2.46 59.88
N ARG A 146 5.20 -1.14 59.76
CA ARG A 146 6.11 -0.33 60.59
C ARG A 146 5.48 1.02 60.92
N LYS A 147 5.78 1.55 62.11
CA LYS A 147 5.30 2.87 62.57
C LYS A 147 5.81 3.96 61.62
N GLY A 148 4.90 4.72 61.01
CA GLY A 148 5.22 5.77 60.03
C GLY A 148 5.31 5.32 58.56
N GLN A 149 5.07 4.04 58.25
CA GLN A 149 5.06 3.57 56.87
C GLN A 149 3.83 4.12 56.14
N LYS A 150 4.03 4.82 55.01
CA LYS A 150 2.95 5.27 54.13
C LYS A 150 2.80 4.31 52.94
N LYS A 151 1.58 4.18 52.41
CA LYS A 151 1.31 3.44 51.18
C LYS A 151 2.20 4.01 50.06
N LYS A 152 2.95 3.16 49.35
CA LYS A 152 3.72 3.62 48.19
C LYS A 152 2.75 4.22 47.17
N PRO A 153 3.03 5.40 46.59
CA PRO A 153 2.18 5.93 45.53
C PRO A 153 2.14 4.95 44.35
N MET A 154 0.98 4.82 43.71
CA MET A 154 0.85 4.07 42.47
C MET A 154 1.82 4.67 41.43
N PRO A 155 2.65 3.87 40.74
CA PRO A 155 3.53 4.40 39.70
C PRO A 155 2.72 5.08 38.60
N ASP A 156 3.14 6.27 38.17
CA ASP A 156 2.45 7.01 37.12
C ASP A 156 2.39 6.24 35.80
N PHE A 157 1.37 6.54 35.00
CA PHE A 157 1.24 5.93 33.68
C PHE A 157 2.42 6.38 32.80
N PRO A 158 3.26 5.46 32.31
CA PRO A 158 4.48 5.83 31.62
C PRO A 158 4.15 6.52 30.30
N ALA A 159 4.76 7.69 30.05
CA ALA A 159 4.63 8.41 28.78
C ALA A 159 5.06 7.56 27.58
N SER A 160 6.01 6.64 27.79
CA SER A 160 6.47 5.66 26.79
C SER A 160 5.43 4.60 26.43
N LYS A 161 4.33 4.48 27.18
CA LYS A 161 3.29 3.44 27.03
C LYS A 161 3.85 2.00 27.05
N LYS A 162 5.07 1.81 27.55
CA LYS A 162 5.71 0.52 27.76
C LYS A 162 5.45 0.01 29.16
N LEU A 163 5.39 -1.30 29.33
CA LEU A 163 5.26 -1.94 30.65
C LEU A 163 6.58 -1.78 31.43
N THR A 164 6.56 -0.99 32.51
CA THR A 164 7.72 -0.87 33.41
C THR A 164 7.81 -2.06 34.37
N LYS A 165 9.01 -2.40 34.86
CA LYS A 165 9.21 -3.51 35.81
C LYS A 165 8.29 -3.41 37.04
N THR A 166 8.07 -2.20 37.54
CA THR A 166 7.19 -1.93 38.69
C THR A 166 5.72 -2.16 38.37
N LEU A 167 5.26 -1.76 37.18
CA LEU A 167 3.89 -2.01 36.73
C LEU A 167 3.67 -3.49 36.42
N LYS A 168 4.66 -4.21 35.87
CA LYS A 168 4.59 -5.65 35.62
C LYS A 168 4.27 -6.44 36.90
N VAL A 169 5.01 -6.16 37.98
CA VAL A 169 4.79 -6.80 39.30
C VAL A 169 3.39 -6.48 39.85
N LEU A 170 2.87 -5.27 39.61
CA LEU A 170 1.52 -4.91 40.04
C LEU A 170 0.44 -5.60 39.18
N PHE A 171 0.59 -5.65 37.86
CA PHE A 171 -0.33 -6.37 36.98
C PHE A 171 -0.39 -7.87 37.31
N GLU A 172 0.76 -8.48 37.64
CA GLU A 172 0.83 -9.86 38.13
C GLU A 172 0.18 -10.02 39.51
N LYS A 173 0.39 -9.08 40.44
CA LYS A 173 -0.21 -9.12 41.79
C LYS A 173 -1.74 -9.09 41.77
N TYR A 174 -2.35 -8.32 40.86
CA TYR A 174 -3.81 -8.19 40.77
C TYR A 174 -4.44 -9.05 39.66
N ASP A 175 -3.66 -9.92 39.02
CA ASP A 175 -4.09 -10.80 37.92
C ASP A 175 -4.85 -10.05 36.80
N ILE A 176 -4.30 -8.90 36.39
CA ILE A 176 -4.85 -8.09 35.30
C ILE A 176 -3.88 -8.13 34.12
N SER A 177 -4.39 -8.42 32.91
CA SER A 177 -3.59 -8.28 31.70
C SER A 177 -3.15 -6.82 31.49
N PRO A 178 -1.84 -6.54 31.32
CA PRO A 178 -1.35 -5.19 31.05
C PRO A 178 -1.74 -4.67 29.66
N TYR A 179 -2.13 -5.58 28.76
CA TYR A 179 -2.49 -5.29 27.37
C TYR A 179 -3.99 -5.53 27.15
N ASN A 180 -4.54 -4.88 26.13
CA ASN A 180 -5.86 -5.19 25.59
C ASN A 180 -5.73 -6.19 24.45
#